data_AF-A0A0B6Z232-F1
#
_entry.id   AF-A0A0B6Z232-F1
#
_cell.length_a   1.000
_cell.length_b   1.000
_cell.length_c   1.000
_cell.angle_alpha   90.00
_cell.angle_beta   90.00
_cell.angle_gamma   90.00
#
_symmetry.space_group_name_H-M   'P 1'
#
loop_
_entity.id
_entity.type
_entity.pdbx_description
1 polymer ?
#
loop_
_entity_poly.entity_id
_entity_poly.type
_entity_poly.pdbx_seq_one_letter_code
_entity_poly.pdbx_strand_id
1 'polypeptide(L)'
;KTSVRLKKHSRNKQKLTEGPVGGRDVYPSLHFRQFEQSRAELDQIKLFMSAHFSLENPDVFNTVFPWTQIEESRSVQHTEQKQSSKLLQEKLSHYLDIVEVRIARQISQKSDAFFHAMTSHDELQEKLTHTVRSIKRLRECINTVNEKIAKESLRVLILSRTRANYMALFNKLKIMASIHETQPTIQRLLSNNEFIGALDLISTSQDVLSKDLAGIHSFRHLGSQLAEMEKLIDKMLQADFSKCVTMELNRPVTESVLLAEEERLVSILFGMLRQHKFNFIDVYREEAFTALKATVKQTVVEAVAIA
;
A
#
# COMPACT_ATOMS: atom_id res chain seq x y z
N LYS A 1 -34.13 24.89 -23.57
CA LYS A 1 -35.00 25.01 -24.78
C LYS A 1 -34.75 23.89 -25.82
N THR A 2 -33.63 23.17 -25.77
CA THR A 2 -33.27 22.01 -26.60
C THR A 2 -34.03 20.71 -26.27
N SER A 3 -34.33 20.45 -25.00
CA SER A 3 -35.07 19.26 -24.52
C SER A 3 -36.49 19.12 -25.12
N VAL A 4 -37.20 20.23 -25.35
CA VAL A 4 -38.57 20.21 -25.86
C VAL A 4 -38.61 19.84 -27.36
N ARG A 5 -37.56 20.18 -28.11
CA ARG A 5 -37.42 19.86 -29.55
C ARG A 5 -37.07 18.39 -29.78
N LEU A 6 -36.20 17.82 -28.94
CA LEU A 6 -35.84 16.39 -28.96
C LEU A 6 -37.05 15.49 -28.69
N LYS A 7 -37.89 15.86 -27.70
CA LYS A 7 -39.13 15.14 -27.37
C LYS A 7 -40.16 15.17 -28.49
N LYS A 8 -40.22 16.27 -29.26
CA LYS A 8 -41.11 16.41 -30.42
C LYS A 8 -40.63 15.56 -31.60
N HIS A 9 -39.32 15.45 -31.81
CA HIS A 9 -38.74 14.61 -32.88
C HIS A 9 -38.84 13.11 -32.57
N SER A 10 -38.65 12.71 -31.31
CA SER A 10 -38.83 11.31 -30.86
C SER A 10 -40.29 10.85 -30.97
N ARG A 11 -41.26 11.71 -30.61
CA ARG A 11 -42.70 11.45 -30.83
C ARG A 11 -43.07 11.36 -32.31
N ASN A 12 -42.39 12.08 -33.20
CA ASN A 12 -42.63 12.00 -34.63
C ASN A 12 -42.07 10.70 -35.23
N LYS A 13 -40.95 10.20 -34.68
CA LYS A 13 -40.34 8.93 -35.09
C LYS A 13 -41.20 7.72 -34.70
N GLN A 14 -41.86 7.76 -33.53
CA GLN A 14 -42.81 6.71 -33.12
C GLN A 14 -44.11 6.71 -33.94
N LYS A 15 -44.54 7.86 -34.47
CA LYS A 15 -45.70 7.96 -35.38
C LYS A 15 -45.42 7.45 -36.80
N LEU A 16 -44.16 7.32 -37.20
CA LEU A 16 -43.75 6.78 -38.50
C LEU A 16 -43.56 5.25 -38.49
N THR A 17 -43.56 4.62 -37.32
CA THR A 17 -43.40 3.16 -37.15
C THR A 17 -44.71 2.40 -36.96
N GLU A 18 -45.86 3.09 -36.90
CA GLU A 18 -47.19 2.47 -36.79
C GLU A 18 -48.15 3.06 -37.84
N GLY A 19 -48.18 2.45 -39.02
CA GLY A 19 -49.08 2.71 -40.15
C GLY A 19 -48.77 1.74 -41.31
N PRO A 20 -49.76 1.19 -42.02
CA PRO A 20 -49.76 -0.21 -42.45
C PRO A 20 -48.83 -0.56 -43.61
N VAL A 21 -48.34 -1.80 -43.55
CA VAL A 21 -47.68 -2.53 -44.63
C VAL A 21 -48.61 -2.61 -45.84
N GLY A 22 -48.14 -2.16 -46.99
CA GLY A 22 -48.74 -2.43 -48.31
C GLY A 22 -49.13 -1.19 -49.09
N GLY A 23 -48.32 -0.83 -50.09
CA GLY A 23 -48.69 0.22 -51.03
C GLY A 23 -47.56 0.63 -51.96
N ARG A 24 -47.48 -0.04 -53.10
CA ARG A 24 -46.71 0.26 -54.32
C ARG A 24 -46.11 1.67 -54.39
N ASP A 25 -44.78 1.71 -54.50
CA ASP A 25 -44.04 2.85 -55.04
C ASP A 25 -44.54 3.17 -56.45
N VAL A 26 -45.44 4.15 -56.54
CA VAL A 26 -45.75 4.85 -57.76
C VAL A 26 -45.48 6.33 -57.47
N TYR A 27 -44.73 6.94 -58.39
CA TYR A 27 -44.39 8.37 -58.50
C TYR A 27 -43.05 8.88 -57.91
N PRO A 28 -41.89 8.44 -58.45
CA PRO A 28 -40.74 9.34 -58.64
C PRO A 28 -41.01 10.39 -59.74
N SER A 29 -42.04 10.19 -60.56
CA SER A 29 -42.23 10.86 -61.86
C SER A 29 -42.59 12.35 -61.77
N LEU A 30 -43.31 12.79 -60.74
CA LEU A 30 -43.59 14.22 -60.53
C LEU A 30 -42.37 14.96 -59.98
N HIS A 31 -41.62 14.31 -59.07
CA HIS A 31 -40.42 14.91 -58.52
C HIS A 31 -39.33 15.04 -59.58
N PHE A 32 -39.17 14.01 -60.43
CA PHE A 32 -38.23 13.98 -61.54
C PHE A 32 -38.58 14.99 -62.64
N ARG A 33 -39.87 15.17 -62.97
CA ARG A 33 -40.31 16.22 -63.92
C ARG A 33 -40.02 17.63 -63.41
N GLN A 34 -40.25 17.91 -62.13
CA GLN A 34 -39.84 19.18 -61.52
C GLN A 34 -38.31 19.33 -61.48
N PHE A 35 -37.57 18.23 -61.31
CA PHE A 35 -36.11 18.25 -61.40
C PHE A 35 -35.62 18.59 -62.80
N GLU A 36 -36.27 18.10 -63.86
CA GLU A 36 -35.91 18.39 -65.25
C GLU A 36 -36.34 19.79 -65.68
N GLN A 37 -37.57 20.23 -65.36
CA GLN A 37 -38.03 21.60 -65.62
C GLN A 37 -37.15 22.64 -64.91
N SER A 38 -36.91 22.46 -63.62
CA SER A 38 -36.07 23.37 -62.85
C SER A 38 -34.56 23.18 -63.10
N ARG A 39 -34.13 22.25 -63.96
CA ARG A 39 -32.74 22.11 -64.45
C ARG A 39 -32.57 22.78 -65.81
N ALA A 40 -33.59 22.74 -66.67
CA ALA A 40 -33.67 23.50 -67.91
C ALA A 40 -33.81 25.02 -67.65
N GLU A 41 -34.58 25.41 -66.63
CA GLU A 41 -34.68 26.81 -66.15
C GLU A 41 -33.37 27.30 -65.52
N LEU A 42 -32.56 26.38 -64.97
CA LEU A 42 -31.25 26.70 -64.38
C LEU A 42 -30.18 26.99 -65.44
N ASP A 43 -30.27 26.36 -66.62
CA ASP A 43 -29.36 26.63 -67.74
C ASP A 43 -29.49 28.07 -68.24
N GLN A 44 -30.67 28.68 -68.10
CA GLN A 44 -30.90 30.10 -68.40
C GLN A 44 -30.29 31.04 -67.33
N ILE A 45 -30.13 30.57 -66.08
CA ILE A 45 -29.60 31.34 -64.94
C ILE A 45 -28.07 31.16 -64.78
N LYS A 46 -27.45 30.18 -65.46
CA LYS A 46 -25.99 29.91 -65.39
C LYS A 46 -25.11 31.11 -65.71
N LEU A 47 -25.61 32.07 -66.52
CA LEU A 47 -24.89 33.31 -66.82
C LEU A 47 -24.61 34.14 -65.55
N PHE A 48 -25.58 34.20 -64.63
CA PHE A 48 -25.47 34.92 -63.34
C PHE A 48 -24.69 34.16 -62.26
N MET A 49 -24.50 32.84 -62.44
CA MET A 49 -23.80 31.97 -61.48
C MET A 49 -22.31 31.76 -61.83
N SER A 50 -21.81 32.47 -62.84
CA SER A 50 -20.40 32.41 -63.25
C SER A 50 -19.51 33.26 -62.33
N ALA A 51 -18.32 32.75 -61.98
CA ALA A 51 -17.39 33.43 -61.08
C ALA A 51 -16.79 34.74 -61.65
N HIS A 52 -17.05 35.06 -62.92
CA HIS A 52 -16.60 36.26 -63.65
C HIS A 52 -17.78 37.13 -64.12
N PHE A 53 -18.91 37.08 -63.42
CA PHE A 53 -20.07 37.93 -63.71
C PHE A 53 -19.73 39.42 -63.42
N SER A 54 -19.38 40.15 -64.48
CA SER A 54 -19.14 41.59 -64.43
C SER A 54 -20.16 42.31 -65.32
N LEU A 55 -21.04 43.10 -64.71
CA LEU A 55 -21.97 44.00 -65.40
C LEU A 55 -21.26 45.12 -66.18
N GLU A 56 -19.95 45.26 -65.99
CA GLU A 56 -19.06 46.16 -66.74
C GLU A 56 -18.85 45.73 -68.21
N ASN A 57 -19.01 44.44 -68.51
CA ASN A 57 -18.85 43.96 -69.88
C ASN A 57 -20.14 44.20 -70.68
N PRO A 58 -20.10 45.00 -71.76
CA PRO A 58 -21.29 45.39 -72.51
C PRO A 58 -22.04 44.19 -73.12
N ASP A 59 -21.36 43.09 -73.45
CA ASP A 59 -22.00 41.89 -74.00
C ASP A 59 -22.76 41.08 -72.93
N VAL A 60 -22.25 41.03 -71.70
CA VAL A 60 -22.95 40.40 -70.55
C VAL A 60 -24.14 41.28 -70.14
N PHE A 61 -23.97 42.59 -70.21
CA PHE A 61 -25.04 43.53 -69.95
C PHE A 61 -26.14 43.49 -71.01
N ASN A 62 -25.80 43.40 -72.31
CA ASN A 62 -26.78 43.35 -73.39
C ASN A 62 -27.52 42.00 -73.48
N THR A 63 -26.92 40.93 -72.93
CA THR A 63 -27.56 39.61 -72.80
C THR A 63 -28.47 39.51 -71.58
N VAL A 64 -28.16 40.22 -70.49
CA VAL A 64 -28.99 40.31 -69.27
C VAL A 64 -30.10 41.37 -69.41
N PHE A 65 -29.79 42.47 -70.10
CA PHE A 65 -30.67 43.58 -70.47
C PHE A 65 -30.56 43.80 -71.98
N PRO A 66 -31.46 43.23 -72.80
CA PRO A 66 -31.53 43.54 -74.23
C PRO A 66 -31.91 45.01 -74.44
N TRP A 67 -30.93 45.90 -74.42
CA TRP A 67 -31.15 47.35 -74.53
C TRP A 67 -31.61 47.73 -75.95
N THR A 68 -31.44 46.82 -76.91
CA THR A 68 -31.97 46.93 -78.28
C THR A 68 -33.51 47.01 -78.34
N GLN A 69 -34.24 46.48 -77.35
CA GLN A 69 -35.70 46.66 -77.25
C GLN A 69 -36.12 47.98 -76.60
N ILE A 70 -35.17 48.79 -76.13
CA ILE A 70 -35.44 50.08 -75.47
C ILE A 70 -35.16 51.25 -76.42
N GLU A 71 -34.24 51.14 -77.38
CA GLU A 71 -33.87 52.28 -78.24
C GLU A 71 -34.46 52.31 -79.65
N GLU A 72 -34.96 51.21 -80.23
CA GLU A 72 -35.55 51.26 -81.59
C GLU A 72 -36.93 51.95 -81.68
N SER A 73 -37.48 52.43 -80.54
CA SER A 73 -38.78 53.11 -80.52
C SER A 73 -38.69 54.51 -79.90
N ARG A 74 -37.71 55.33 -80.30
CA ARG A 74 -37.75 56.78 -80.02
C ARG A 74 -38.80 57.53 -80.85
N SER A 75 -39.54 56.86 -81.73
CA SER A 75 -40.67 57.43 -82.44
C SER A 75 -41.90 56.53 -82.29
N VAL A 76 -42.87 57.02 -81.48
CA VAL A 76 -44.26 56.56 -81.35
C VAL A 76 -44.49 55.41 -80.33
N GLN A 77 -45.21 55.75 -79.24
CA GLN A 77 -45.85 54.91 -78.20
C GLN A 77 -45.05 54.53 -76.92
N HIS A 78 -45.24 55.35 -75.87
CA HIS A 78 -44.81 55.14 -74.47
C HIS A 78 -45.36 53.87 -73.77
N THR A 79 -46.23 53.09 -74.41
CA THR A 79 -46.91 51.95 -73.79
C THR A 79 -46.08 50.68 -73.85
N GLU A 80 -45.31 50.45 -74.91
CA GLU A 80 -44.57 49.19 -75.14
C GLU A 80 -43.27 49.10 -74.33
N GLN A 81 -42.54 50.21 -74.17
CA GLN A 81 -41.36 50.31 -73.28
C GLN A 81 -41.66 50.02 -71.80
N LYS A 82 -42.88 50.36 -71.35
CA LYS A 82 -43.35 50.01 -69.99
C LYS A 82 -43.68 48.53 -69.85
N GLN A 83 -44.01 47.84 -70.94
CA GLN A 83 -44.31 46.40 -70.91
C GLN A 83 -43.02 45.57 -70.90
N SER A 84 -41.99 45.97 -71.67
CA SER A 84 -40.71 45.26 -71.69
C SER A 84 -39.95 45.35 -70.36
N SER A 85 -39.95 46.53 -69.71
CA SER A 85 -39.37 46.73 -68.38
C SER A 85 -40.13 45.97 -67.28
N LYS A 86 -41.47 45.91 -67.34
CA LYS A 86 -42.29 45.09 -66.44
C LYS A 86 -42.04 43.59 -66.64
N LEU A 87 -41.94 43.14 -67.88
CA LEU A 87 -41.69 41.74 -68.20
C LEU A 87 -40.29 41.29 -67.78
N LEU A 88 -39.30 42.19 -67.79
CA LEU A 88 -37.98 41.92 -67.22
C LEU A 88 -38.00 41.88 -65.69
N GLN A 89 -38.73 42.79 -65.04
CA GLN A 89 -38.92 42.77 -63.59
C GLN A 89 -39.61 41.46 -63.15
N GLU A 90 -40.61 41.00 -63.88
CA GLU A 90 -41.27 39.71 -63.64
C GLU A 90 -40.30 38.53 -63.83
N LYS A 91 -39.44 38.57 -64.86
CA LYS A 91 -38.40 37.55 -65.06
C LYS A 91 -37.37 37.52 -63.93
N LEU A 92 -36.91 38.68 -63.45
CA LEU A 92 -35.97 38.75 -62.33
C LEU A 92 -36.61 38.29 -61.03
N SER A 93 -37.87 38.67 -60.79
CA SER A 93 -38.65 38.19 -59.64
C SER A 93 -38.81 36.68 -59.68
N HIS A 94 -39.09 36.11 -60.86
CA HIS A 94 -39.18 34.67 -61.05
C HIS A 94 -37.84 33.96 -60.78
N TYR A 95 -36.72 34.53 -61.22
CA TYR A 95 -35.40 33.98 -60.89
C TYR A 95 -35.08 34.05 -59.39
N LEU A 96 -35.49 35.11 -58.71
CA LEU A 96 -35.35 35.25 -57.26
C LEU A 96 -36.14 34.13 -56.55
N ASP A 97 -37.41 33.92 -56.92
CA ASP A 97 -38.25 32.86 -56.37
C ASP A 97 -37.63 31.47 -56.58
N ILE A 98 -37.06 31.20 -57.76
CA ILE A 98 -36.36 29.94 -58.05
C ILE A 98 -35.16 29.77 -57.11
N VAL A 99 -34.35 30.81 -56.91
CA VAL A 99 -33.18 30.75 -56.01
C VAL A 99 -33.63 30.54 -54.56
N GLU A 100 -34.66 31.23 -54.09
CA GLU A 100 -35.19 31.07 -52.73
C GLU A 100 -35.71 29.65 -52.48
N VAL A 101 -36.51 29.11 -53.41
CA VAL A 101 -37.01 27.73 -53.32
C VAL A 101 -35.85 26.73 -53.32
N ARG A 102 -34.81 26.96 -54.12
CA ARG A 102 -33.61 26.10 -54.16
C ARG A 102 -32.78 26.18 -52.89
N ILE A 103 -32.56 27.37 -52.34
CA ILE A 103 -31.85 27.55 -51.08
C ILE A 103 -32.63 26.88 -49.95
N ALA A 104 -33.94 27.12 -49.85
CA ALA A 104 -34.79 26.48 -48.85
C ALA A 104 -34.74 24.95 -48.97
N ARG A 105 -34.77 24.42 -50.19
CA ARG A 105 -34.69 22.98 -50.45
C ARG A 105 -33.31 22.39 -50.17
N GLN A 106 -32.24 23.09 -50.53
CA GLN A 106 -30.87 22.63 -50.25
C GLN A 106 -30.57 22.67 -48.75
N ILE A 107 -31.02 23.72 -48.06
CA ILE A 107 -30.98 23.80 -46.60
C ILE A 107 -31.76 22.63 -46.01
N SER A 108 -32.99 22.35 -46.46
CA SER A 108 -33.79 21.23 -45.96
C SER A 108 -33.13 19.85 -46.20
N GLN A 109 -32.55 19.63 -47.38
CA GLN A 109 -31.88 18.36 -47.71
C GLN A 109 -30.61 18.16 -46.89
N LYS A 110 -29.84 19.23 -46.67
CA LYS A 110 -28.58 19.17 -45.92
C LYS A 110 -28.79 19.28 -44.41
N SER A 111 -29.92 19.84 -43.95
CA SER A 111 -30.20 20.05 -42.55
C SER A 111 -30.37 18.75 -41.79
N ASP A 112 -30.96 17.73 -42.41
CA ASP A 112 -31.15 16.43 -41.74
C ASP A 112 -29.79 15.82 -41.38
N ALA A 113 -28.87 15.70 -42.35
CA ALA A 113 -27.52 15.19 -42.09
C ALA A 113 -26.75 16.05 -41.08
N PHE A 114 -26.87 17.38 -41.16
CA PHE A 114 -26.25 18.31 -40.22
C PHE A 114 -26.78 18.12 -38.79
N PHE A 115 -28.10 18.03 -38.60
CA PHE A 115 -28.71 17.83 -37.29
C PHE A 115 -28.39 16.44 -36.71
N HIS A 116 -28.25 15.42 -37.56
CA HIS A 116 -27.80 14.09 -37.11
C HIS A 116 -26.35 14.14 -36.62
N ALA A 117 -25.45 14.79 -37.36
CA ALA A 117 -24.06 14.98 -36.94
C ALA A 117 -23.96 15.81 -35.66
N MET A 118 -24.76 16.88 -35.53
CA MET A 118 -24.78 17.73 -34.34
C MET A 118 -25.31 16.99 -33.11
N THR A 119 -26.38 16.19 -33.26
CA THR A 119 -26.88 15.35 -32.16
C THR A 119 -25.84 14.31 -31.74
N SER A 120 -25.18 13.66 -32.71
CA SER A 120 -24.10 12.72 -32.41
C SER A 120 -22.91 13.38 -31.71
N HIS A 121 -22.57 14.61 -32.10
CA HIS A 121 -21.52 15.39 -31.45
C HIS A 121 -21.88 15.73 -30.00
N ASP A 122 -23.10 16.20 -29.75
CA ASP A 122 -23.59 16.52 -28.41
C ASP A 122 -23.61 15.27 -27.51
N GLU A 123 -24.07 14.13 -28.03
CA GLU A 123 -24.04 12.85 -27.31
C GLU A 123 -22.60 12.40 -26.99
N LEU A 124 -21.67 12.55 -27.94
CA LEU A 124 -20.27 12.21 -27.71
C LEU A 124 -19.64 13.14 -26.67
N GLN A 125 -19.94 14.43 -26.73
CA GLN A 125 -19.47 15.40 -25.75
C GLN A 125 -20.01 15.09 -24.35
N GLU A 126 -21.29 14.73 -24.23
CA GLU A 126 -21.87 14.30 -22.95
C GLU A 126 -21.15 13.04 -22.42
N LYS A 127 -20.98 12.02 -23.25
CA LYS A 127 -20.25 10.79 -22.89
C LYS A 127 -18.81 11.09 -22.49
N LEU A 128 -18.10 11.95 -23.21
CA LEU A 128 -16.73 12.34 -22.90
C LEU A 128 -16.65 13.08 -21.55
N THR A 129 -17.57 14.02 -21.29
CA THR A 129 -17.57 14.70 -19.99
C THR A 129 -17.90 13.74 -18.84
N HIS A 130 -18.73 12.74 -19.08
CA HIS A 130 -19.02 11.68 -18.12
C HIS A 130 -17.79 10.79 -17.87
N THR A 131 -17.11 10.32 -18.92
CA THR A 131 -15.92 9.47 -18.76
C THR A 131 -14.80 10.22 -18.07
N VAL A 132 -14.57 11.51 -18.39
CA VAL A 132 -13.60 12.35 -17.68
C VAL A 132 -13.94 12.47 -16.19
N ARG A 133 -15.23 12.66 -15.84
CA ARG A 133 -15.67 12.68 -14.44
C ARG A 133 -15.44 11.32 -13.75
N SER A 134 -15.76 10.21 -14.41
CA SER A 134 -15.52 8.87 -13.87
C SER A 134 -14.03 8.58 -13.68
N ILE A 135 -13.17 8.99 -14.61
CA ILE A 135 -11.70 8.84 -14.48
C ILE A 135 -11.18 9.67 -13.29
N LYS A 136 -11.66 10.90 -13.10
CA LYS A 136 -11.28 11.72 -11.94
C LYS A 136 -11.67 11.03 -10.62
N ARG A 137 -12.92 10.55 -10.52
CA ARG A 137 -13.40 9.80 -9.34
C ARG A 137 -12.59 8.52 -9.10
N LEU A 138 -12.26 7.79 -10.17
CA LEU A 138 -11.45 6.58 -10.06
C LEU A 138 -10.04 6.90 -9.53
N ARG A 139 -9.41 7.97 -10.02
CA ARG A 139 -8.09 8.41 -9.52
C ARG A 139 -8.15 8.83 -8.04
N GLU A 140 -9.19 9.56 -7.64
CA GLU A 140 -9.41 9.91 -6.23
C GLU A 140 -9.60 8.66 -5.36
N CYS A 141 -10.41 7.70 -5.83
CA CYS A 141 -10.60 6.43 -5.14
C CYS A 141 -9.29 5.65 -5.00
N ILE A 142 -8.51 5.51 -6.07
CA ILE A 142 -7.19 4.86 -6.03
C ILE A 142 -6.25 5.58 -5.05
N ASN A 143 -6.22 6.91 -5.04
CA ASN A 143 -5.41 7.66 -4.10
C ASN A 143 -5.84 7.42 -2.65
N THR A 144 -7.14 7.44 -2.35
CA THR A 144 -7.65 7.14 -1.00
C THR A 144 -7.35 5.70 -0.57
N VAL A 145 -7.43 4.74 -1.49
CA VAL A 145 -7.05 3.34 -1.25
C VAL A 145 -5.56 3.22 -0.99
N ASN A 146 -4.72 3.90 -1.77
CA ASN A 146 -3.27 3.88 -1.58
C ASN A 146 -2.87 4.49 -0.23
N GLU A 147 -3.46 5.62 0.16
CA GLU A 147 -3.19 6.23 1.47
C GLU A 147 -3.67 5.35 2.62
N LYS A 148 -4.92 4.86 2.57
CA LYS A 148 -5.51 4.13 3.70
C LYS A 148 -5.08 2.67 3.80
N ILE A 149 -4.86 2.00 2.67
CA ILE A 149 -4.55 0.57 2.68
C ILE A 149 -3.05 0.37 2.58
N ALA A 150 -2.39 0.92 1.56
CA ALA A 150 -0.98 0.62 1.33
C ALA A 150 -0.07 1.24 2.41
N LYS A 151 -0.23 2.52 2.74
CA LYS A 151 0.61 3.16 3.76
C LYS A 151 0.29 2.69 5.18
N GLU A 152 -1.00 2.58 5.52
CA GLU A 152 -1.39 2.14 6.86
C GLU A 152 -0.99 0.68 7.11
N SER A 153 -1.15 -0.22 6.13
CA SER A 153 -0.70 -1.62 6.27
C SER A 153 0.83 -1.71 6.39
N LEU A 154 1.58 -0.91 5.62
CA LEU A 154 3.04 -0.84 5.76
C LEU A 154 3.42 -0.33 7.15
N ARG A 155 2.71 0.67 7.68
CA ARG A 155 2.93 1.20 9.03
C ARG A 155 2.66 0.13 10.08
N VAL A 156 1.60 -0.67 9.95
CA VAL A 156 1.30 -1.79 10.85
C VAL A 156 2.43 -2.82 10.81
N LEU A 157 2.97 -3.16 9.63
CA LEU A 157 4.10 -4.08 9.51
C LEU A 157 5.37 -3.52 10.17
N ILE A 158 5.68 -2.24 9.95
CA ILE A 158 6.81 -1.56 10.60
C ILE A 158 6.63 -1.59 12.12
N LEU A 159 5.44 -1.25 12.62
CA LEU A 159 5.11 -1.27 14.06
C LEU A 159 5.18 -2.68 14.65
N SER A 160 4.77 -3.70 13.92
CA SER A 160 4.89 -5.10 14.35
C SER A 160 6.36 -5.50 14.47
N ARG A 161 7.20 -5.10 13.51
CA ARG A 161 8.65 -5.36 13.55
C ARG A 161 9.33 -4.60 14.68
N THR A 162 8.99 -3.32 14.90
CA THR A 162 9.55 -2.56 16.02
C THR A 162 9.12 -3.17 17.35
N ARG A 163 7.86 -3.59 17.50
CA ARG A 163 7.40 -4.31 18.70
C ARG A 163 8.18 -5.60 18.93
N ALA A 164 8.43 -6.40 17.89
CA ALA A 164 9.24 -7.62 18.01
C ALA A 164 10.67 -7.32 18.47
N ASN A 165 11.29 -6.27 17.91
CA ASN A 165 12.62 -5.82 18.32
C ASN A 165 12.64 -5.35 19.78
N TYR A 166 11.63 -4.56 20.21
CA TYR A 166 11.50 -4.14 21.61
C TYR A 166 11.31 -5.31 22.56
N MET A 167 10.55 -6.34 22.16
CA MET A 167 10.38 -7.56 22.96
C MET A 167 11.70 -8.33 23.08
N ALA A 168 12.45 -8.46 21.99
CA ALA A 168 13.78 -9.08 22.03
C ALA A 168 14.74 -8.29 22.94
N LEU A 169 14.73 -6.96 22.86
CA LEU A 169 15.52 -6.09 23.73
C LEU A 169 15.10 -6.21 25.19
N PHE A 170 13.79 -6.21 25.47
CA PHE A 170 13.26 -6.37 26.81
C PHE A 170 13.66 -7.72 27.42
N ASN A 171 13.56 -8.81 26.65
CA ASN A 171 14.01 -10.13 27.09
C ASN A 171 15.51 -10.12 27.43
N LYS A 172 16.34 -9.51 26.58
CA LYS A 172 17.78 -9.36 26.88
C LYS A 172 18.01 -8.56 28.16
N LEU A 173 17.32 -7.43 28.33
CA LEU A 173 17.43 -6.61 29.54
C LEU A 173 16.96 -7.35 30.80
N LYS A 174 15.92 -8.17 30.70
CA LYS A 174 15.44 -9.01 31.79
C LYS A 174 16.51 -10.04 32.20
N ILE A 175 17.19 -10.66 31.24
CA ILE A 175 18.30 -11.58 31.53
C ILE A 175 19.45 -10.81 32.19
N MET A 176 19.79 -9.61 31.72
CA MET A 176 20.80 -8.75 32.35
C MET A 176 20.47 -8.42 33.81
N ALA A 177 19.20 -8.10 34.09
CA ALA A 177 18.75 -7.84 35.45
C ALA A 177 18.87 -9.08 36.34
N SER A 178 18.45 -10.25 35.83
CA SER A 178 18.60 -11.53 36.54
C SER A 178 20.05 -11.85 36.86
N ILE A 179 20.96 -11.66 35.90
CA ILE A 179 22.40 -11.86 36.08
C ILE A 179 22.95 -10.91 37.15
N HIS A 180 22.56 -9.64 37.13
CA HIS A 180 22.97 -8.67 38.16
C HIS A 180 22.48 -9.08 39.57
N GLU A 181 21.27 -9.63 39.68
CA GLU A 181 20.74 -10.15 40.95
C GLU A 181 21.42 -11.43 41.43
N THR A 182 22.09 -12.19 40.55
CA THR A 182 22.77 -13.42 40.97
C THR A 182 23.97 -13.17 41.88
N GLN A 183 24.72 -12.08 41.69
CA GLN A 183 25.91 -11.78 42.50
C GLN A 183 25.61 -11.59 44.00
N PRO A 184 24.66 -10.73 44.44
CA PRO A 184 24.28 -10.64 45.85
C PRO A 184 23.58 -11.89 46.37
N THR A 185 22.89 -12.63 45.49
CA THR A 185 22.26 -13.91 45.85
C THR A 185 23.30 -14.97 46.18
N ILE A 186 24.38 -15.08 45.39
CA ILE A 186 25.52 -15.96 45.68
C ILE A 186 26.13 -15.60 47.03
N GLN A 187 26.39 -14.32 47.32
CA GLN A 187 26.91 -13.91 48.62
C GLN A 187 26.02 -14.32 49.79
N ARG A 188 24.70 -14.25 49.61
CA ARG A 188 23.72 -14.69 50.62
C ARG A 188 23.75 -16.20 50.83
N LEU A 189 23.79 -16.99 49.75
CA LEU A 189 23.89 -18.46 49.83
C LEU A 189 25.18 -18.90 50.53
N LEU A 190 26.29 -18.20 50.28
CA LEU A 190 27.55 -18.45 50.99
C LEU A 190 27.45 -18.13 52.48
N SER A 191 26.71 -17.10 52.86
CA SER A 191 26.46 -16.78 54.28
C SER A 191 25.62 -17.85 54.98
N ASN A 192 24.76 -18.54 54.23
CA ASN A 192 23.91 -19.63 54.71
C ASN A 192 24.55 -21.03 54.60
N ASN A 193 25.81 -21.13 54.14
CA ASN A 193 26.52 -22.39 53.85
C ASN A 193 25.88 -23.28 52.75
N GLU A 194 25.07 -22.70 51.86
CA GLU A 194 24.45 -23.41 50.74
C GLU A 194 25.36 -23.40 49.50
N PHE A 195 26.47 -24.14 49.56
CA PHE A 195 27.51 -24.13 48.52
C PHE A 195 27.05 -24.72 47.19
N ILE A 196 26.23 -25.78 47.22
CA ILE A 196 25.76 -26.47 46.01
C ILE A 196 24.87 -25.53 45.18
N GLY A 197 23.90 -24.87 45.82
CA GLY A 197 23.02 -23.91 45.16
C GLY A 197 23.78 -22.71 44.60
N ALA A 198 24.81 -22.24 45.30
CA ALA A 198 25.69 -21.19 44.79
C ALA A 198 26.46 -21.63 43.53
N LEU A 199 27.00 -22.86 43.51
CA LEU A 199 27.69 -23.41 42.34
C LEU A 199 26.76 -23.64 41.14
N ASP A 200 25.51 -24.08 41.39
CA ASP A 200 24.48 -24.18 40.35
C ASP A 200 24.15 -22.81 39.73
N LEU A 201 23.95 -21.79 40.57
CA LEU A 201 23.68 -20.43 40.11
C LEU A 201 24.87 -19.84 39.34
N ILE A 202 26.10 -20.13 39.74
CA ILE A 202 27.29 -19.69 39.02
C ILE A 202 27.38 -20.36 37.65
N SER A 203 27.21 -21.68 37.58
CA SER A 203 27.26 -22.44 36.32
C SER A 203 26.16 -22.00 35.35
N THR A 204 24.92 -21.90 35.83
CA THR A 204 23.79 -21.43 35.03
C THR A 204 23.98 -20.00 34.56
N SER A 205 24.48 -19.09 35.40
CA SER A 205 24.79 -17.71 35.01
C SER A 205 25.92 -17.61 33.98
N GLN A 206 26.98 -18.43 34.09
CA GLN A 206 28.05 -18.49 33.08
C GLN A 206 27.53 -19.00 31.73
N ASP A 207 26.63 -19.99 31.75
CA ASP A 207 25.99 -20.53 30.56
C ASP A 207 25.10 -19.48 29.86
N VAL A 208 24.28 -18.76 30.62
CA VAL A 208 23.43 -17.69 30.09
C VAL A 208 24.28 -16.53 29.57
N LEU A 209 25.37 -16.18 30.26
CA LEU A 209 26.30 -15.15 29.81
C LEU A 209 26.96 -15.50 28.47
N SER A 210 27.37 -16.75 28.29
CA SER A 210 28.04 -17.22 27.07
C SER A 210 27.08 -17.41 25.88
N LYS A 211 25.84 -17.86 26.11
CA LYS A 211 24.85 -18.12 25.05
C LYS A 211 24.05 -16.87 24.65
N ASP A 212 23.49 -16.15 25.62
CA ASP A 212 22.49 -15.10 25.37
C ASP A 212 23.07 -13.68 25.33
N LEU A 213 24.21 -13.46 25.99
CA LEU A 213 24.87 -12.16 26.16
C LEU A 213 26.26 -12.07 25.51
N ALA A 214 26.59 -12.98 24.59
CA ALA A 214 27.82 -12.92 23.82
C ALA A 214 27.97 -11.58 23.09
N GLY A 215 29.10 -10.88 23.31
CA GLY A 215 29.42 -9.59 22.70
C GLY A 215 28.95 -8.35 23.47
N ILE A 216 28.29 -8.51 24.62
CA ILE A 216 27.86 -7.37 25.45
C ILE A 216 29.03 -6.91 26.34
N HIS A 217 29.57 -5.73 26.06
CA HIS A 217 30.76 -5.23 26.73
C HIS A 217 30.56 -5.05 28.25
N SER A 218 29.36 -4.65 28.70
CA SER A 218 29.06 -4.38 30.10
C SER A 218 29.30 -5.56 31.04
N PHE A 219 29.20 -6.80 30.54
CA PHE A 219 29.37 -8.02 31.35
C PHE A 219 30.70 -8.74 31.11
N ARG A 220 31.65 -8.09 30.41
CA ARG A 220 32.96 -8.69 30.10
C ARG A 220 33.70 -9.17 31.34
N HIS A 221 33.59 -8.44 32.45
CA HIS A 221 34.26 -8.76 33.70
C HIS A 221 33.45 -9.71 34.60
N LEU A 222 32.16 -9.88 34.32
CA LEU A 222 31.32 -10.70 35.19
C LEU A 222 31.64 -12.19 35.05
N GLY A 223 31.95 -12.65 33.84
CA GLY A 223 32.40 -14.04 33.63
C GLY A 223 33.65 -14.36 34.43
N SER A 224 34.65 -13.47 34.43
CA SER A 224 35.85 -13.62 35.27
C SER A 224 35.54 -13.56 36.76
N GLN A 225 34.64 -12.65 37.19
CA GLN A 225 34.23 -12.55 38.59
C GLN A 225 33.51 -13.83 39.08
N LEU A 226 32.62 -14.40 38.27
CA LEU A 226 31.94 -15.66 38.59
C LEU A 226 32.92 -16.82 38.70
N ALA A 227 33.93 -16.89 37.82
CA ALA A 227 35.00 -17.88 37.92
C ALA A 227 35.90 -17.68 39.15
N GLU A 228 36.12 -16.43 39.58
CA GLU A 228 36.82 -16.15 40.84
C GLU A 228 35.98 -16.52 42.06
N MET A 229 34.66 -16.25 42.04
CA MET A 229 33.73 -16.69 43.09
C MET A 229 33.71 -18.22 43.19
N GLU A 230 33.70 -18.94 42.06
CA GLU A 230 33.81 -20.40 42.05
C GLU A 230 35.09 -20.90 42.73
N LYS A 231 36.24 -20.29 42.45
CA LYS A 231 37.52 -20.60 43.11
C LYS A 231 37.53 -20.25 44.60
N LEU A 232 36.79 -19.22 45.01
CA LEU A 232 36.65 -18.84 46.41
C LEU A 232 35.79 -19.87 47.15
N ILE A 233 34.68 -20.30 46.55
CA ILE A 233 33.81 -21.36 47.10
C ILE A 233 34.60 -22.65 47.29
N ASP A 234 35.45 -23.01 46.33
CA ASP A 234 36.35 -24.17 46.44
C ASP A 234 37.26 -24.09 47.68
N LYS A 235 37.89 -22.94 47.92
CA LYS A 235 38.73 -22.74 49.12
C LYS A 235 37.91 -22.79 50.41
N MET A 236 36.69 -22.23 50.42
CA MET A 236 35.80 -22.30 51.57
C MET A 236 35.36 -23.73 51.86
N LEU A 237 34.94 -24.49 50.84
CA LEU A 237 34.57 -25.89 50.95
C LEU A 237 35.71 -26.74 51.53
N GLN A 238 36.95 -26.53 51.08
CA GLN A 238 38.12 -27.25 51.62
C GLN A 238 38.39 -26.89 53.08
N ALA A 239 38.30 -25.60 53.44
CA ALA A 239 38.50 -25.15 54.82
C ALA A 239 37.40 -25.67 55.76
N ASP A 240 36.15 -25.61 55.33
CA ASP A 240 35.01 -26.12 56.11
C ASP A 240 35.04 -27.64 56.22
N PHE A 241 35.46 -28.36 55.16
CA PHE A 241 35.69 -29.79 55.23
C PHE A 241 36.77 -30.15 56.25
N SER A 242 37.95 -29.51 56.17
CA SER A 242 39.03 -29.73 57.13
C SER A 242 38.57 -29.46 58.56
N LYS A 243 37.85 -28.36 58.80
CA LYS A 243 37.29 -28.03 60.11
C LYS A 243 36.31 -29.09 60.61
N CYS A 244 35.39 -29.56 59.76
CA CYS A 244 34.44 -30.61 60.13
C CYS A 244 35.17 -31.92 60.45
N VAL A 245 36.13 -32.33 59.62
CA VAL A 245 36.90 -33.56 59.81
C VAL A 245 37.75 -33.51 61.09
N THR A 246 38.43 -32.39 61.36
CA THR A 246 39.19 -32.18 62.62
C THR A 246 38.26 -32.20 63.83
N MET A 247 37.09 -31.57 63.75
CA MET A 247 36.12 -31.53 64.86
C MET A 247 35.54 -32.91 65.17
N GLU A 248 35.16 -33.66 64.13
CA GLU A 248 34.58 -34.99 64.28
C GLU A 248 35.63 -36.03 64.72
N LEU A 249 36.84 -36.00 64.18
CA LEU A 249 37.90 -36.96 64.53
C LEU A 249 38.55 -36.70 65.89
N ASN A 250 38.62 -35.45 66.35
CA ASN A 250 39.13 -35.10 67.69
C ASN A 250 38.05 -35.11 68.77
N ARG A 251 36.83 -35.56 68.45
CA ARG A 251 35.75 -35.70 69.43
C ARG A 251 36.10 -36.81 70.45
N PRO A 252 35.98 -36.57 71.77
CA PRO A 252 36.18 -37.61 72.76
C PRO A 252 35.15 -38.74 72.61
N VAL A 253 35.62 -39.99 72.69
CA VAL A 253 34.88 -41.25 72.40
C VAL A 253 33.62 -41.44 73.27
N THR A 254 33.43 -40.61 74.29
CA THR A 254 32.40 -40.72 75.32
C THR A 254 31.00 -40.29 74.87
N GLU A 255 30.86 -39.52 73.78
CA GLU A 255 29.55 -39.02 73.33
C GLU A 255 29.09 -39.68 72.02
N SER A 256 28.29 -40.74 72.15
CA SER A 256 27.49 -41.32 71.05
C SER A 256 26.29 -40.43 70.70
N VAL A 257 26.53 -39.17 70.30
CA VAL A 257 25.49 -38.34 69.67
C VAL A 257 25.68 -38.40 68.17
N LEU A 258 24.56 -38.66 67.47
CA LEU A 258 24.43 -38.56 66.01
C LEU A 258 25.20 -37.35 65.47
N LEU A 259 25.85 -37.52 64.31
CA LEU A 259 26.50 -36.45 63.55
C LEU A 259 25.58 -35.23 63.49
N ALA A 260 25.87 -34.19 64.29
CA ALA A 260 25.01 -33.00 64.37
C ALA A 260 24.93 -32.22 63.05
N GLU A 261 25.79 -32.58 62.08
CA GLU A 261 26.01 -31.86 60.84
C GLU A 261 26.11 -32.82 59.64
N GLU A 262 25.43 -33.98 59.67
CA GLU A 262 25.45 -34.95 58.57
C GLU A 262 25.02 -34.30 57.24
N GLU A 263 23.94 -33.52 57.24
CA GLU A 263 23.46 -32.78 56.06
C GLU A 263 24.47 -31.73 55.56
N ARG A 264 25.22 -31.11 56.47
CA ARG A 264 26.25 -30.12 56.12
C ARG A 264 27.49 -30.81 55.53
N LEU A 265 27.93 -31.91 56.13
CA LEU A 265 29.05 -32.70 55.64
C LEU A 265 28.73 -33.31 54.27
N VAL A 266 27.52 -33.82 54.09
CA VAL A 266 27.01 -34.32 52.80
C VAL A 266 27.00 -33.20 51.76
N SER A 267 26.54 -32.00 52.11
CA SER A 267 26.55 -30.84 51.21
C SER A 267 27.98 -30.41 50.81
N ILE A 268 28.92 -30.44 51.76
CA ILE A 268 30.33 -30.14 51.51
C ILE A 268 30.97 -31.21 50.61
N LEU A 269 30.73 -32.50 50.90
CA LEU A 269 31.21 -33.63 50.11
C LEU A 269 30.68 -33.57 48.66
N PHE A 270 29.38 -33.33 48.48
CA PHE A 270 28.81 -33.15 47.14
C PHE A 270 29.36 -31.92 46.42
N GLY A 271 29.59 -30.81 47.15
CA GLY A 271 30.24 -29.62 46.60
C GLY A 271 31.66 -29.92 46.08
N MET A 272 32.47 -30.63 46.86
CA MET A 272 33.83 -31.02 46.46
C MET A 272 33.86 -32.08 45.35
N LEU A 273 32.93 -33.04 45.38
CA LEU A 273 32.82 -34.08 44.35
C LEU A 273 32.49 -33.45 42.98
N ARG A 274 31.61 -32.45 42.97
CA ARG A 274 31.21 -31.72 41.77
C ARG A 274 32.35 -30.90 41.16
N GLN A 275 33.26 -30.38 41.97
CA GLN A 275 34.45 -29.67 41.50
C GLN A 275 35.59 -30.61 41.06
N HIS A 276 35.38 -31.93 41.08
CA HIS A 276 36.34 -32.96 40.66
C HIS A 276 37.69 -32.93 41.41
N LYS A 277 37.73 -32.35 42.61
CA LYS A 277 38.95 -32.32 43.43
C LYS A 277 38.93 -33.42 44.46
N PHE A 278 39.69 -34.48 44.23
CA PHE A 278 39.83 -35.62 45.16
C PHE A 278 40.83 -35.37 46.30
N ASN A 279 41.44 -34.19 46.36
CA ASN A 279 42.39 -33.81 47.40
C ASN A 279 41.80 -33.91 48.82
N PHE A 280 40.46 -33.91 48.96
CA PHE A 280 39.82 -34.13 50.25
C PHE A 280 40.10 -35.52 50.83
N ILE A 281 40.38 -36.52 50.01
CA ILE A 281 40.72 -37.88 50.45
C ILE A 281 42.08 -37.86 51.15
N ASP A 282 43.03 -37.13 50.58
CA ASP A 282 44.36 -36.97 51.17
C ASP A 282 44.29 -36.17 52.48
N VAL A 283 43.50 -35.08 52.50
CA VAL A 283 43.24 -34.30 53.72
C VAL A 283 42.57 -35.16 54.80
N TYR A 284 41.57 -35.96 54.43
CA TYR A 284 40.92 -36.89 55.36
C TYR A 284 41.90 -37.93 55.89
N ARG A 285 42.77 -38.48 55.05
CA ARG A 285 43.78 -39.46 55.44
C ARG A 285 44.78 -38.87 56.44
N GLU A 286 45.30 -37.68 56.17
CA GLU A 286 46.26 -37.00 57.07
C GLU A 286 45.62 -36.67 58.43
N GLU A 287 44.39 -36.17 58.41
CA GLU A 287 43.67 -35.80 59.62
C GLU A 287 43.27 -37.05 60.44
N ALA A 288 42.84 -38.13 59.79
CA ALA A 288 42.58 -39.42 60.44
C ALA A 288 43.82 -39.99 61.10
N PHE A 289 44.98 -39.91 60.45
CA PHE A 289 46.24 -40.38 61.03
C PHE A 289 46.66 -39.52 62.24
N THR A 290 46.43 -38.20 62.16
CA THR A 290 46.73 -37.26 63.24
C THR A 290 45.83 -37.50 64.46
N ALA A 291 44.52 -37.68 64.24
CA ALA A 291 43.57 -38.00 65.30
C ALA A 291 43.83 -39.38 65.92
N LEU A 292 44.19 -40.39 65.12
CA LEU A 292 44.57 -41.71 65.64
C LEU A 292 45.83 -41.62 66.50
N LYS A 293 46.82 -40.82 66.10
CA LYS A 293 48.00 -40.56 66.92
C LYS A 293 47.65 -39.80 68.21
N ALA A 294 46.71 -38.87 68.16
CA ALA A 294 46.25 -38.11 69.33
C ALA A 294 45.48 -38.99 70.33
N THR A 295 44.55 -39.82 69.85
CA THR A 295 43.79 -40.78 70.68
C THR A 295 44.70 -41.85 71.31
N VAL A 296 45.68 -42.38 70.57
CA VAL A 296 46.68 -43.31 71.14
C VAL A 296 47.51 -42.61 72.22
N LYS A 297 47.95 -41.37 72.00
CA LYS A 297 48.65 -40.59 73.04
C LYS A 297 47.77 -40.37 74.27
N GLN A 298 46.52 -39.98 74.07
CA GLN A 298 45.57 -39.70 75.15
C GLN A 298 45.31 -40.95 75.99
N THR A 299 45.03 -42.09 75.36
CA THR A 299 44.81 -43.38 76.06
C THR A 299 46.04 -43.88 76.80
N VAL A 300 47.25 -43.69 76.24
CA VAL A 300 48.50 -44.02 76.94
C VAL A 300 48.71 -43.12 78.15
N VAL A 301 48.43 -41.81 78.02
CA VAL A 301 48.51 -40.87 79.16
C VAL A 301 47.50 -41.23 80.25
N GLU A 302 46.26 -41.56 79.88
CA GLU A 302 45.23 -42.00 80.83
C GLU A 302 45.61 -43.32 81.51
N ALA A 303 46.12 -44.30 80.78
CA ALA A 303 46.58 -45.58 81.36
C ALA A 303 47.78 -45.40 82.30
N VAL A 304 48.72 -44.50 81.99
CA VAL A 304 49.87 -44.18 82.84
C VAL A 304 49.45 -43.34 84.06
N ALA A 305 48.39 -42.55 83.97
CA ALA A 305 47.87 -41.78 85.11
C ALA A 305 47.04 -42.64 86.10
N ILE A 306 46.56 -43.81 85.66
CA ILE A 306 45.78 -44.75 86.47
C ILE A 306 46.65 -45.83 87.12
N ALA A 307 47.86 -46.08 86.59
CA ALA A 307 48.85 -47.04 87.11
C ALA A 307 49.74 -46.43 88.21
#